data_AF-A0A258E7X9-F1
#
_entry.id   AF-A0A258E7X9-F1
#
_cell.length_a   1.000
_cell.length_b   1.000
_cell.length_c   1.000
_cell.angle_alpha   90.00
_cell.angle_beta   90.00
_cell.angle_gamma   90.00
#
_symmetry.space_group_name_H-M   'P 1'
#
loop_
_entity.id
_entity.type
_entity.pdbx_description
1 polymer ?
#
loop_
_entity_poly.entity_id
_entity_poly.type
_entity_poly.pdbx_seq_one_letter_code
_entity_poly.pdbx_strand_id
1 'polypeptide(L)'
;LAARIVNELKDKAGAMPGGSGGFALSAAAAPAGSKGADAASALENLGFKPTVAAQAVARALEELGEGASEGDLIRVALKKAAG
;
A
#
# COMPACT_ATOMS: atom_id res chain seq x y z
N LEU A 1 13.24 -21.14 -18.21
CA LEU A 1 13.52 -19.94 -17.38
C LEU A 1 12.73 -18.73 -17.87
N ALA A 2 12.89 -18.32 -19.13
CA ALA A 2 12.18 -17.16 -19.71
C ALA A 2 10.65 -17.15 -19.48
N ALA A 3 9.96 -18.28 -19.65
CA ALA A 3 8.51 -18.36 -19.42
C ALA A 3 8.08 -18.14 -17.96
N ARG A 4 8.91 -18.52 -16.97
CA ARG A 4 8.61 -18.29 -15.55
C ARG A 4 8.75 -16.81 -15.20
N ILE A 5 9.81 -16.16 -15.70
CA ILE A 5 10.03 -14.72 -15.54
C ILE A 5 8.87 -13.93 -16.14
N VAL A 6 8.36 -14.31 -17.32
CA VAL A 6 7.20 -13.67 -17.96
C VAL A 6 5.94 -13.80 -17.09
N ASN A 7 5.69 -14.98 -16.54
CA ASN A 7 4.52 -15.19 -15.67
C ASN A 7 4.65 -14.41 -14.35
N GLU A 8 5.80 -14.44 -13.70
CA GLU A 8 6.06 -13.69 -12.46
C GLU A 8 5.98 -12.16 -12.67
N LEU A 9 6.45 -11.66 -13.83
CA LEU A 9 6.31 -10.25 -14.20
C LEU A 9 4.87 -9.89 -14.52
N LYS A 10 4.11 -10.75 -15.20
CA LYS A 10 2.69 -10.54 -15.50
C LYS A 10 1.86 -10.48 -14.22
N ASP A 11 2.11 -11.39 -13.29
CA ASP A 11 1.38 -11.47 -12.03
C ASP A 11 1.68 -10.25 -11.13
N LYS A 12 2.93 -9.78 -11.11
CA LYS A 12 3.31 -8.53 -10.41
C LYS A 12 2.79 -7.28 -11.10
N ALA A 13 2.76 -7.24 -12.43
CA ALA A 13 2.26 -6.10 -13.20
C ALA A 13 0.74 -5.93 -13.07
N GLY A 14 -0.01 -7.03 -12.95
CA GLY A 14 -1.45 -6.99 -12.64
C GLY A 14 -1.77 -6.46 -11.24
N ALA A 15 -0.80 -6.56 -10.31
CA ALA A 15 -0.89 -6.03 -8.96
C ALA A 15 -0.37 -4.58 -8.83
N MET A 16 0.19 -3.99 -9.90
CA MET A 16 0.54 -2.56 -9.90
C MET A 16 -0.71 -1.69 -10.05
N PRO A 17 -0.82 -0.55 -9.34
CA PRO A 17 -1.99 0.33 -9.38
C PRO A 17 -2.13 1.16 -10.68
N GLY A 18 -1.78 0.61 -11.84
CA GLY A 18 -1.82 1.30 -13.13
C GLY A 18 -2.20 0.45 -14.34
N GLY A 19 -2.52 -0.83 -14.17
CA GLY A 19 -2.86 -1.73 -15.27
C GLY A 19 -4.37 -1.83 -15.56
N SER A 20 -4.90 -0.87 -16.33
CA SER A 20 -6.16 -0.94 -17.11
C SER A 20 -7.38 -1.69 -16.51
N GLY A 21 -8.40 -0.92 -16.09
CA GLY A 21 -9.81 -1.37 -16.12
C GLY A 21 -10.54 -1.45 -14.77
N GLY A 22 -11.11 -0.31 -14.36
CA GLY A 22 -12.36 -0.23 -13.60
C GLY A 22 -12.41 -0.85 -12.21
N PHE A 23 -12.22 -0.03 -11.17
CA PHE A 23 -13.26 0.34 -10.21
C PHE A 23 -12.79 1.59 -9.47
N ALA A 24 -13.64 2.61 -9.47
CA ALA A 24 -13.40 3.86 -8.77
C ALA A 24 -13.28 3.59 -7.26
N LEU A 25 -12.17 4.04 -6.68
CA LEU A 25 -12.19 4.84 -5.47
C LEU A 25 -10.99 5.77 -5.58
N SER A 26 -11.30 7.06 -5.55
CA SER A 26 -10.35 8.17 -5.53
C SER A 26 -9.57 8.17 -4.20
N ALA A 27 -8.78 7.13 -3.93
CA ALA A 27 -7.52 7.32 -3.25
C ALA A 27 -6.57 7.65 -4.40
N ALA A 28 -6.36 8.95 -4.68
CA ALA A 28 -5.32 9.38 -5.61
C ALA A 28 -4.09 8.51 -5.30
N ALA A 29 -3.69 7.67 -6.25
CA ALA A 29 -2.60 6.72 -6.03
C ALA A 29 -1.44 7.57 -5.50
N ALA A 30 -1.14 7.39 -4.21
CA ALA A 30 -0.23 8.29 -3.55
C ALA A 30 1.08 8.21 -4.35
N PRO A 31 1.71 9.36 -4.70
CA PRO A 31 2.87 9.38 -5.56
C PRO A 31 3.86 8.28 -5.13
N ALA A 32 4.50 7.61 -6.10
CA ALA A 32 5.54 6.64 -5.78
C ALA A 32 6.59 7.31 -4.88
N GLY A 33 6.91 6.70 -3.73
CA GLY A 33 7.77 7.30 -2.69
C GLY A 33 7.06 8.28 -1.75
N SER A 34 5.73 8.25 -1.68
CA SER A 34 4.98 8.93 -0.62
C SER A 34 5.04 8.15 0.69
N LYS A 35 4.96 8.87 1.82
CA LYS A 35 4.94 8.26 3.16
C LYS A 35 3.87 7.16 3.31
N GLY A 36 2.73 7.31 2.63
CA GLY A 36 1.68 6.29 2.59
C GLY A 36 2.10 5.02 1.85
N ALA A 37 2.72 5.16 0.68
CA ALA A 37 3.21 4.02 -0.10
C ALA A 37 4.34 3.27 0.64
N ASP A 38 5.24 4.01 1.28
CA ASP A 38 6.35 3.44 2.06
C ASP A 38 5.82 2.70 3.31
N ALA A 39 4.87 3.31 4.04
CA ALA A 39 4.24 2.67 5.19
C ALA A 39 3.48 1.39 4.81
N ALA A 40 2.72 1.39 3.70
CA ALA A 40 2.01 0.20 3.24
C ALA A 40 2.98 -0.94 2.90
N SER A 41 4.07 -0.61 2.20
CA SER A 41 5.13 -1.57 1.87
C SER A 41 5.81 -2.13 3.12
N ALA A 42 6.03 -1.30 4.15
CA ALA A 42 6.58 -1.74 5.42
C ALA A 42 5.64 -2.74 6.13
N LEU A 43 4.33 -2.49 6.14
CA LEU A 43 3.34 -3.40 6.71
C LEU A 43 3.29 -4.73 5.95
N GLU A 44 3.33 -4.71 4.62
CA GLU A 44 3.40 -5.93 3.81
C GLU A 44 4.63 -6.79 4.14
N ASN A 45 5.80 -6.15 4.30
CA ASN A 45 7.04 -6.84 4.70
C ASN A 45 6.98 -7.43 6.11
N LEU A 46 6.08 -6.94 6.97
CA LEU A 46 5.81 -7.50 8.29
C LEU A 46 4.79 -8.67 8.24
N GLY A 47 4.28 -9.00 7.06
CA GLY A 47 3.37 -10.13 6.83
C GLY A 47 1.88 -9.76 6.78
N PHE A 48 1.53 -8.47 6.79
CA PHE A 48 0.15 -8.05 6.59
C PHE A 48 -0.26 -8.22 5.13
N LYS A 49 -1.52 -8.60 4.90
CA LYS A 49 -2.07 -8.68 3.54
C LYS A 49 -2.07 -7.28 2.89
N PRO A 50 -1.76 -7.15 1.58
CA PRO A 50 -1.70 -5.84 0.91
C PRO A 50 -2.95 -4.98 1.08
N THR A 51 -4.14 -5.62 1.02
CA THR A 51 -5.41 -4.94 1.22
C THR A 51 -5.58 -4.39 2.64
N VAL A 52 -5.13 -5.14 3.66
CA VAL A 52 -5.17 -4.73 5.07
C VAL A 52 -4.18 -3.60 5.32
N ALA A 53 -2.97 -3.71 4.77
CA ALA A 53 -1.93 -2.68 4.87
C ALA A 53 -2.39 -1.35 4.27
N ALA A 54 -2.90 -1.37 3.03
CA ALA A 54 -3.41 -0.18 2.35
C ALA A 54 -4.56 0.50 3.14
N GLN A 55 -5.52 -0.28 3.64
CA GLN A 55 -6.64 0.23 4.43
C GLN A 55 -6.19 0.84 5.76
N ALA A 56 -5.27 0.17 6.46
CA ALA A 56 -4.75 0.65 7.73
C ALA A 56 -3.98 1.98 7.58
N VAL A 57 -3.18 2.11 6.51
CA VAL A 57 -2.45 3.33 6.20
C VAL A 57 -3.39 4.46 5.78
N ALA A 58 -4.40 4.20 4.96
CA ALA A 58 -5.40 5.22 4.59
C ALA A 58 -6.10 5.80 5.83
N ARG A 59 -6.57 4.92 6.72
CA ARG A 59 -7.20 5.35 7.99
C ARG A 59 -6.24 6.06 8.94
N ALA A 60 -4.94 5.78 8.86
CA ALA A 60 -3.92 6.45 9.66
C ALA A 60 -3.58 7.85 9.10
N LEU A 61 -3.57 8.00 7.77
CA LEU A 61 -3.43 9.30 7.10
C LEU A 61 -4.62 10.21 7.40
N GLU A 62 -5.85 9.67 7.37
CA GLU A 62 -7.06 10.41 7.74
C GLU A 62 -7.03 10.90 9.20
N GLU A 63 -6.46 10.11 10.11
CA GLU A 63 -6.40 10.45 11.55
C GLU A 63 -5.29 11.45 11.87
N LEU A 64 -4.11 11.29 11.26
CA LEU A 64 -2.94 12.10 11.57
C LEU A 64 -2.82 13.37 10.71
N GLY A 65 -3.49 13.41 9.55
CA GLY A 65 -3.46 14.54 8.62
C GLY A 65 -2.13 14.72 7.86
N GLU A 66 -2.12 15.74 6.99
CA GLU A 66 -0.96 16.11 6.19
C GLU A 66 0.09 16.81 7.06
N GLY A 67 1.05 16.04 7.58
CA GLY A 67 2.10 16.54 8.46
C GLY A 67 2.64 15.50 9.44
N ALA A 68 1.95 14.37 9.55
CA ALA A 68 2.40 13.23 10.31
C ALA A 68 3.80 12.77 9.90
N SER A 69 4.64 12.47 10.89
CA SER A 69 5.90 11.78 10.61
C SER A 69 5.61 10.36 10.10
N GLU A 70 6.53 9.81 9.31
CA GLU A 70 6.39 8.45 8.80
C GLU A 70 6.34 7.41 9.95
N GLY A 71 7.12 7.64 11.01
CA GLY A 71 7.10 6.79 12.20
C GLY A 71 5.77 6.82 12.95
N ASP A 72 5.09 7.97 13.00
CA ASP A 72 3.73 8.07 13.57
C ASP A 72 2.72 7.35 12.70
N LEU A 73 2.81 7.52 11.37
CA LEU A 73 1.96 6.85 10.41
C LEU A 73 2.05 5.33 10.52
N ILE A 74 3.26 4.77 10.56
CA ILE A 74 3.49 3.32 10.68
C ILE A 74 2.94 2.80 12.02
N ARG A 75 3.17 3.51 13.13
CA ARG A 75 2.65 3.10 14.45
C ARG A 75 1.12 3.05 14.47
N VAL A 76 0.45 4.08 13.96
CA VAL A 76 -1.02 4.11 13.90
C VAL A 76 -1.56 3.07 12.93
N ALA A 77 -0.93 2.90 11.76
CA ALA A 77 -1.31 1.87 10.80
C ALA A 77 -1.18 0.45 11.39
N LEU A 78 -0.09 0.14 12.10
CA LEU A 78 0.06 -1.15 12.78
C LEU A 78 -1.05 -1.41 13.80
N LYS A 79 -1.40 -0.40 14.61
CA LYS A 79 -2.51 -0.51 15.57
C LYS A 79 -3.84 -0.81 14.87
N LYS A 80 -4.07 -0.23 13.69
CA LYS A 80 -5.29 -0.44 12.89
C LYS A 80 -5.30 -1.75 12.10
N ALA A 81 -4.12 -2.31 11.78
CA ALA A 81 -4.00 -3.56 11.03
C ALA A 81 -4.09 -4.80 11.94
N ALA A 82 -3.69 -4.65 13.22
CA ALA A 82 -3.69 -5.73 14.20
C ALA A 82 -4.93 -5.77 15.11
N GLY A 83 -5.72 -4.69 15.15
CA GLY A 83 -7.00 -4.61 15.84
C GLY A 83 -8.17 -4.91 14.93
#